data_AF-T0CG47-F1
#
_entry.id   AF-T0CG47-F1
#
_cell.length_a   1.000
_cell.length_b   1.000
_cell.length_c   1.000
_cell.angle_alpha   90.00
_cell.angle_beta   90.00
_cell.angle_gamma   90.00
#
_symmetry.space_group_name_H-M   'P 1'
#
loop_
_entity.id
_entity.type
_entity.pdbx_description
1 polymer ?
#
loop_
_entity_poly.entity_id
_entity_poly.type
_entity_poly.pdbx_seq_one_letter_code
_entity_poly.pdbx_strand_id
1 'polypeptide(L)' 'MAKKKGSEANLKAVEYTLPTKGEKLDATLSIRLPEELKAELQKFCKKKKLKVNTLINHIIEEFLDGQ' A
#
# COMPACT_ATOMS: atom_id res chain seq x y z
N MET A 1 3.32 30.51 -42.97
CA MET A 1 3.51 30.83 -41.54
C MET A 1 2.76 29.78 -40.72
N ALA A 2 3.47 29.04 -39.88
CA ALA A 2 2.97 27.86 -39.19
C ALA A 2 1.91 28.23 -38.13
N LYS A 3 0.71 27.65 -38.25
CA LYS A 3 -0.30 27.67 -37.18
C LYS A 3 0.12 26.68 -36.09
N LYS A 4 0.69 27.17 -34.99
CA LYS A 4 0.92 26.35 -33.79
C LYS A 4 -0.44 26.06 -33.14
N LYS A 5 -0.99 24.86 -33.35
CA LYS A 5 -2.04 24.29 -32.50
C LYS A 5 -1.42 24.06 -31.13
N GLY A 6 -1.82 24.84 -30.14
CA GLY A 6 -1.53 24.52 -28.74
C GLY A 6 -2.23 23.21 -28.41
N SER A 7 -1.45 22.18 -28.07
CA SER A 7 -1.99 20.98 -27.45
C SER A 7 -2.43 21.37 -26.03
N GLU A 8 -3.75 21.52 -25.83
CA GLU A 8 -4.31 21.57 -24.48
C GLU A 8 -4.00 20.24 -23.79
N ALA A 9 -3.27 20.32 -22.68
CA ALA A 9 -3.07 19.19 -21.78
C ALA A 9 -4.44 18.81 -21.20
N ASN A 10 -5.02 17.71 -21.70
CA ASN A 10 -6.22 17.09 -21.15
C ASN A 10 -5.89 16.45 -19.79
N LEU A 11 -5.75 17.29 -18.75
CA LEU A 11 -5.75 16.84 -17.37
C LEU A 11 -7.18 16.44 -17.01
N LYS A 12 -7.56 15.21 -17.37
CA LYS A 12 -8.76 14.59 -16.81
C LYS A 12 -8.57 14.56 -15.29
N ALA A 13 -9.43 15.28 -14.57
CA ALA A 13 -9.52 15.15 -13.14
C ALA A 13 -9.81 13.68 -12.82
N VAL A 14 -8.88 13.01 -12.16
CA VAL A 14 -9.13 11.67 -11.61
C VAL A 14 -10.08 11.90 -10.45
N GLU A 15 -11.36 11.56 -10.62
CA GLU A 15 -12.30 11.53 -9.51
C GLU A 15 -11.80 10.50 -8.50
N TYR A 16 -11.31 10.97 -7.35
CA TYR A 16 -10.94 10.12 -6.23
C TYR A 16 -12.24 9.61 -5.60
N THR A 17 -12.71 8.46 -6.06
CA THR A 17 -13.80 7.73 -5.41
C THR A 17 -13.26 7.06 -4.15
N LEU A 18 -14.00 7.19 -3.05
CA LEU A 18 -13.71 6.44 -1.83
C LEU A 18 -13.90 4.95 -2.13
N PRO A 19 -12.93 4.08 -1.78
CA PRO A 19 -13.03 2.66 -2.07
C PRO A 19 -14.23 2.06 -1.34
N THR A 20 -14.98 1.24 -2.06
CA THR A 20 -16.22 0.65 -1.58
C THR A 20 -15.91 -0.55 -0.69
N LYS A 21 -16.68 -0.76 0.39
CA LYS A 21 -16.50 -1.92 1.30
C LYS A 21 -16.56 -3.22 0.48
N GLY A 22 -15.45 -3.95 0.43
CA GLY A 22 -15.33 -5.22 -0.30
C GLY A 22 -14.58 -5.16 -1.63
N GLU A 23 -14.17 -3.98 -2.10
CA GLU A 23 -13.11 -3.92 -3.11
C GLU A 23 -11.84 -4.55 -2.54
N LYS A 24 -11.36 -5.60 -3.20
CA LYS A 24 -9.99 -6.08 -2.99
C LYS A 24 -9.08 -4.97 -3.46
N LEU A 25 -8.72 -4.08 -2.55
CA LEU A 25 -7.62 -3.17 -2.72
C LEU A 25 -6.37 -4.05 -2.83
N ASP A 26 -5.97 -4.35 -4.07
CA ASP A 26 -4.66 -4.93 -4.43
C ASP A 26 -3.55 -3.89 -4.20
N ALA A 27 -3.70 -3.10 -3.14
CA ALA A 27 -2.74 -2.10 -2.71
C ALA A 27 -1.58 -2.86 -2.05
N THR A 28 -0.52 -3.05 -2.82
CA THR A 28 0.72 -3.60 -2.29
C THR A 28 1.43 -2.50 -1.48
N LEU A 29 1.42 -2.63 -0.15
CA LEU A 29 2.14 -1.70 0.72
C LEU A 29 3.62 -2.07 0.77
N SER A 30 4.48 -1.23 0.17
CA SER A 30 5.93 -1.38 0.28
C SER A 30 6.46 -0.71 1.54
N ILE A 31 6.71 -1.50 2.58
CA ILE A 31 7.26 -1.02 3.86
C ILE A 31 8.78 -1.16 3.84
N ARG A 32 9.50 -0.08 4.14
CA ARG A 32 10.93 -0.14 4.42
C ARG A 32 11.15 -0.39 5.90
N LEU A 33 11.79 -1.51 6.23
CA LEU A 33 12.17 -1.88 7.58
C LEU A 33 13.70 -1.93 7.67
N PRO A 34 14.30 -1.54 8.81
CA PRO A 34 15.70 -1.83 9.10
C PRO A 34 15.99 -3.33 8.95
N GLU A 35 17.18 -3.68 8.47
CA GLU A 35 17.53 -5.08 8.17
C GLU A 35 17.46 -5.98 9.40
N GLU A 36 17.91 -5.48 10.56
CA GLU A 36 17.86 -6.21 11.83
C GLU A 36 16.42 -6.56 12.22
N LEU A 37 15.52 -5.59 12.13
CA LEU A 37 14.11 -5.78 12.44
C LEU A 37 13.45 -6.77 11.48
N LYS A 38 13.77 -6.66 10.18
CA LYS A 38 13.27 -7.59 9.15
C LYS A 38 13.72 -9.02 9.45
N ALA A 39 14.98 -9.22 9.84
CA ALA A 39 15.53 -10.53 10.17
C ALA A 39 14.83 -11.15 11.39
N GLU A 40 14.65 -10.38 12.46
CA GLU A 40 13.95 -10.85 13.66
C GLU A 40 12.48 -11.18 13.38
N LEU A 41 11.80 -10.34 12.59
CA LEU A 41 10.40 -10.55 12.22
C LEU A 41 10.24 -11.81 11.34
N GLN A 42 11.18 -12.06 10.42
CA GLN A 42 11.22 -13.30 9.65
C GLN A 42 11.48 -14.54 10.52
N LYS A 43 12.43 -14.48 11.47
CA LYS A 43 12.67 -15.58 12.41
C LYS A 43 11.44 -15.90 13.26
N PHE A 44 10.79 -14.87 13.79
CA PHE A 44 9.57 -15.02 14.58
C PHE A 44 8.44 -15.67 13.77
N CYS A 45 8.18 -15.17 12.56
CA CYS A 45 7.17 -15.72 11.66
C CYS A 45 7.47 -17.18 11.32
N LYS A 46 8.73 -17.53 11.06
CA LYS A 46 9.16 -18.91 10.79
C LYS A 46 8.92 -19.83 12.00
N LYS A 47 9.24 -19.37 13.22
CA LYS A 47 9.04 -20.14 14.46
C LYS A 47 7.56 -20.41 14.74
N LYS A 48 6.69 -19.44 14.42
CA LYS A 48 5.24 -19.52 14.63
C LYS A 48 4.46 -20.10 13.44
N LYS A 49 5.14 -20.45 12.34
CA LYS A 49 4.52 -20.90 11.08
C LYS A 49 3.50 -19.89 10.52
N LEU A 50 3.79 -18.60 10.66
CA LEU A 50 2.96 -17.51 10.16
C LEU A 50 3.57 -16.89 8.91
N LYS A 51 2.73 -16.32 8.04
CA LYS A 51 3.21 -15.48 6.94
C LYS A 51 3.49 -14.08 7.48
N VAL A 52 4.62 -13.51 7.09
CA VAL A 52 5.00 -12.13 7.44
C VAL A 52 3.90 -11.14 7.08
N ASN A 53 3.29 -11.28 5.90
CA ASN A 53 2.22 -10.39 5.45
C ASN A 53 0.99 -10.42 6.39
N THR A 54 0.64 -11.59 6.91
CA THR A 54 -0.49 -11.73 7.84
C THR A 54 -0.21 -11.01 9.17
N LEU A 55 1.01 -11.12 9.68
CA LEU A 55 1.39 -10.44 10.91
C LEU A 55 1.42 -8.91 10.72
N ILE A 56 1.96 -8.44 9.60
CA ILE A 56 2.02 -7.00 9.28
C ILE A 56 0.62 -6.42 9.12
N ASN A 57 -0.28 -7.10 8.40
CA ASN A 57 -1.66 -6.65 8.27
C ASN A 57 -2.35 -6.58 9.63
N HIS A 58 -2.19 -7.59 10.48
CA HIS A 58 -2.76 -7.57 11.82
C HIS A 58 -2.23 -6.40 12.66
N ILE A 59 -0.92 -6.11 12.61
CA ILE A 59 -0.34 -4.95 13.32
C ILE A 59 -0.94 -3.63 12.81
N ILE A 60 -1.12 -3.51 11.49
CA ILE A 60 -1.71 -2.31 10.89
C ILE A 60 -3.18 -2.19 11.29
N GLU A 61 -3.96 -3.27 11.25
CA GLU A 61 -5.36 -3.29 11.68
C GLU A 61 -5.49 -2.90 13.16
N GLU A 62 -4.71 -3.50 14.05
CA GLU A 62 -4.72 -3.15 15.49
C GLU A 62 -4.31 -1.69 15.72
N PHE A 63 -3.35 -1.18 14.94
CA PHE A 63 -2.95 0.23 15.02
C PHE A 63 -4.07 1.17 14.55
N LEU A 64 -4.78 0.81 13.48
CA LEU A 64 -5.89 1.60 12.94
C LEU A 64 -7.12 1.56 13.85
N ASP A 65 -7.43 0.41 14.45
CA ASP A 65 -8.54 0.24 15.40
C ASP A 65 -8.28 0.98 16.73
N GLY A 66 -7.01 1.18 17.09
CA GLY A 66 -6.61 1.91 18.29
C GLY A 66 -6.52 3.44 18.13
N GLN A 67 -6.64 3.96 16.91
CA GLN A 67 -6.67 5.41 16.59
C GLN A 67 -8.11 5.95 16.63
#